data_AF-A0A1Z5ISQ7-F1
#
_entry.id   AF-A0A1Z5ISQ7-F1
#
_cell.length_a   1.000
_cell.length_b   1.000
_cell.length_c   1.000
_cell.angle_alpha   90.00
_cell.angle_beta   90.00
_cell.angle_gamma   90.00
#
_symmetry.space_group_name_H-M   'P 1'
#
loop_
_entity.id
_entity.type
_entity.pdbx_description
1 polymer ?
#
loop_
_entity_poly.entity_id
_entity_poly.type
_entity_poly.pdbx_seq_one_letter_code
_entity_poly.pdbx_strand_id
1 'polypeptide(L)'
;MKKIGTKLLVVLTVALGGLVASQEPTTAHASTTFSSIPSGHFKVSKAGYAFRWQTFKSGSKKGKILVFGDFKNFAVRYGIPTKYKLSKSHRTLTTYYRLMNNNKLDKTTYRMDVYKYSNSKYRVKLNHYKAGLFPSYKGSSYKVSLTKSSPAQSFATTYSKPALLKQVTASYMQQIQSQFDQGKTKIDPSDASVQQQIKDKAAGDVDKAVQGFVTAYNAY
;
A
#
# COMPACT_ATOMS: atom_id res chain seq x y z
N MET A 1 8.11 36.04 -37.37
CA MET A 1 8.07 35.01 -36.30
C MET A 1 6.62 34.84 -35.86
N LYS A 2 6.13 33.58 -35.90
CA LYS A 2 4.72 33.21 -35.79
C LYS A 2 4.20 33.33 -34.35
N LYS A 3 3.02 33.95 -34.20
CA LYS A 3 2.12 33.77 -33.05
C LYS A 3 1.12 32.68 -33.42
N ILE A 4 1.01 31.64 -32.59
CA ILE A 4 0.02 30.56 -32.75
C ILE A 4 -1.19 30.95 -31.91
N GLY A 5 -2.28 31.28 -32.60
CA GLY A 5 -3.58 31.57 -32.02
C GLY A 5 -4.48 30.33 -32.06
N THR A 6 -5.09 30.07 -30.91
CA THR A 6 -6.19 29.16 -30.61
C THR A 6 -7.29 29.16 -31.68
N LYS A 7 -7.67 27.98 -32.21
CA LYS A 7 -9.05 27.70 -32.62
C LYS A 7 -9.41 26.24 -32.33
N LEU A 8 -10.31 26.13 -31.36
CA LEU A 8 -11.15 25.00 -31.01
C LEU A 8 -11.97 24.58 -32.25
N LEU A 9 -11.89 23.32 -32.68
CA LEU A 9 -12.81 22.76 -33.67
C LEU A 9 -13.58 21.62 -33.02
N VAL A 10 -14.84 21.91 -32.71
CA VAL A 10 -15.88 20.94 -32.36
C VAL A 10 -16.25 20.20 -33.64
N VAL A 11 -16.16 18.87 -33.63
CA VAL A 11 -16.83 18.03 -34.62
C VAL A 11 -17.80 17.12 -33.88
N LEU A 12 -19.06 17.52 -33.92
CA LEU A 12 -20.22 16.68 -33.68
C LEU A 12 -20.35 15.72 -34.87
N THR A 13 -20.05 14.44 -34.67
CA THR A 13 -20.48 13.38 -35.59
C THR A 13 -21.77 12.77 -35.08
N VAL A 14 -22.86 13.17 -35.71
CA VAL A 14 -24.14 12.45 -35.69
C VAL A 14 -23.96 11.21 -36.56
N ALA A 15 -23.89 10.03 -35.95
CA ALA A 15 -23.98 8.76 -36.65
C ALA A 15 -25.42 8.23 -36.52
N LEU A 16 -26.09 8.17 -37.67
CA LEU A 16 -27.42 7.62 -37.87
C LEU A 16 -27.46 6.14 -37.47
N GLY A 17 -28.58 5.75 -36.87
CA GLY A 17 -28.80 4.46 -36.22
C GLY A 17 -28.73 3.27 -37.16
N GLY A 18 -27.75 2.41 -36.91
CA GLY A 18 -27.83 0.99 -37.21
C GLY A 18 -28.39 0.27 -35.99
N LEU A 19 -29.46 -0.50 -36.17
CA LEU A 19 -30.03 -1.39 -35.15
C LEU A 19 -29.03 -2.50 -34.83
N VAL A 20 -28.10 -2.24 -33.90
CA VAL A 20 -27.40 -3.29 -33.18
C VAL A 20 -28.24 -3.62 -31.95
N ALA A 21 -28.75 -4.85 -31.92
CA ALA A 21 -29.47 -5.41 -30.79
C ALA A 21 -28.76 -5.04 -29.49
N SER A 22 -29.46 -4.30 -28.63
CA SER A 22 -29.06 -4.03 -27.27
C SER A 22 -28.91 -5.38 -26.56
N GLN A 23 -27.71 -5.98 -26.60
CA GLN A 23 -27.35 -6.94 -25.57
C GLN A 23 -27.36 -6.14 -24.28
N GLU A 24 -28.42 -6.32 -23.49
CA GLU A 24 -28.43 -5.87 -22.10
C GLU A 24 -27.10 -6.33 -21.49
N PRO A 25 -26.30 -5.44 -20.89
CA PRO A 25 -25.10 -5.87 -20.21
C PRO A 25 -25.54 -6.83 -19.13
N THR A 26 -25.33 -8.14 -19.35
CA THR A 26 -25.55 -9.18 -18.35
C THR A 26 -24.89 -8.68 -17.08
N THR A 27 -25.70 -8.27 -16.10
CA THR A 27 -25.19 -7.72 -14.84
C THR A 27 -24.57 -8.91 -14.13
N ALA A 28 -23.26 -9.09 -14.32
CA ALA A 28 -22.54 -10.21 -13.75
C ALA A 28 -22.74 -10.17 -12.23
N HIS A 29 -23.55 -11.10 -11.71
CA HIS A 29 -23.86 -11.16 -10.29
C HIS A 29 -22.56 -11.20 -9.50
N ALA A 30 -22.40 -10.25 -8.58
CA ALA A 30 -21.17 -10.15 -7.81
C ALA A 30 -21.03 -11.39 -6.91
N SER A 31 -20.08 -12.27 -7.24
CA SER A 31 -19.85 -13.48 -6.46
C SER A 31 -19.51 -13.14 -5.01
N THR A 32 -20.18 -13.81 -4.08
CA THR A 32 -19.98 -13.68 -2.64
C THR A 32 -19.06 -14.78 -2.08
N THR A 33 -18.59 -15.70 -2.92
CA THR A 33 -17.77 -16.86 -2.56
C THR A 33 -16.39 -16.80 -3.21
N PHE A 34 -15.41 -17.47 -2.61
CA PHE A 34 -14.08 -17.64 -3.18
C PHE A 34 -14.04 -18.87 -4.09
N SER A 35 -13.63 -18.68 -5.33
CA SER A 35 -13.21 -19.76 -6.24
C SER A 35 -11.68 -19.90 -6.28
N SER A 36 -10.95 -18.84 -5.93
CA SER A 36 -9.49 -18.80 -5.86
C SER A 36 -9.03 -17.67 -4.95
N ILE A 37 -7.71 -17.60 -4.68
CA ILE A 37 -7.10 -16.48 -3.97
C ILE A 37 -7.18 -15.25 -4.87
N PRO A 38 -7.81 -14.14 -4.44
CA PRO A 38 -7.94 -12.96 -5.30
C PRO A 38 -6.59 -12.35 -5.64
N SER A 39 -6.44 -11.97 -6.92
CA SER A 39 -5.34 -11.15 -7.37
C SER A 39 -5.63 -9.67 -7.11
N GLY A 40 -4.62 -8.94 -6.66
CA GLY A 40 -4.72 -7.51 -6.38
C GLY A 40 -4.43 -7.14 -4.93
N HIS A 41 -4.69 -5.88 -4.62
CA HIS A 41 -4.34 -5.23 -3.36
C HIS A 41 -5.57 -5.07 -2.49
N PHE A 42 -5.52 -5.68 -1.31
CA PHE A 42 -6.51 -5.52 -0.26
C PHE A 42 -6.22 -4.21 0.49
N LYS A 43 -6.94 -3.14 0.12
CA LYS A 43 -6.82 -1.80 0.70
C LYS A 43 -7.65 -1.67 1.97
N VAL A 44 -7.00 -1.38 3.09
CA VAL A 44 -7.62 -1.09 4.38
C VAL A 44 -7.40 0.39 4.72
N SER A 45 -8.09 1.28 4.01
CA SER A 45 -7.83 2.73 4.07
C SER A 45 -7.89 3.31 5.49
N LYS A 46 -8.87 2.91 6.31
CA LYS A 46 -8.98 3.40 7.71
C LYS A 46 -7.73 3.08 8.56
N ALA A 47 -7.06 1.97 8.26
CA ALA A 47 -5.85 1.57 8.97
C ALA A 47 -4.56 2.12 8.31
N GLY A 48 -4.63 2.71 7.11
CA GLY A 48 -3.43 3.00 6.32
C GLY A 48 -2.63 1.73 6.04
N TYR A 49 -3.32 0.63 5.75
CA TYR A 49 -2.72 -0.69 5.62
C TYR A 49 -3.15 -1.33 4.30
N ALA A 50 -2.25 -2.06 3.64
CA ALA A 50 -2.59 -2.85 2.47
C ALA A 50 -1.84 -4.17 2.45
N PHE A 51 -2.43 -5.18 1.84
CA PHE A 51 -1.74 -6.45 1.61
C PHE A 51 -2.15 -7.09 0.30
N ARG A 52 -1.32 -8.02 -0.20
CA ARG A 52 -1.61 -8.79 -1.42
C ARG A 52 -0.99 -10.16 -1.32
N TRP A 53 -1.59 -11.11 -2.01
CA TRP A 53 -0.88 -12.30 -2.43
C TRP A 53 -0.20 -11.99 -3.74
N GLN A 54 1.07 -12.37 -3.83
CA GLN A 54 1.86 -12.18 -5.00
C GLN A 54 2.50 -13.48 -5.42
N THR A 55 2.43 -13.76 -6.72
CA THR A 55 3.00 -14.98 -7.27
C THR A 55 4.38 -14.64 -7.79
N PHE A 56 5.40 -15.34 -7.31
CA PHE A 56 6.77 -15.20 -7.81
C PHE A 56 7.19 -16.48 -8.52
N LYS A 57 8.15 -16.36 -9.44
CA LYS A 57 8.81 -17.50 -10.06
C LYS A 57 10.27 -17.53 -9.63
N SER A 58 10.77 -18.73 -9.31
CA SER A 58 12.19 -18.99 -9.08
C SER A 58 12.57 -20.20 -9.90
N GLY A 59 13.28 -19.97 -11.01
CA GLY A 59 13.46 -20.97 -12.06
C GLY A 59 12.11 -21.47 -12.60
N SER A 60 11.93 -22.79 -12.62
CA SER A 60 10.68 -23.44 -13.03
C SER A 60 9.58 -23.44 -11.96
N LYS A 61 9.90 -23.10 -10.71
CA LYS A 61 8.98 -23.18 -9.57
C LYS A 61 8.20 -21.87 -9.41
N LYS A 62 6.89 -21.98 -9.19
CA LYS A 62 6.03 -20.85 -8.81
C LYS A 62 5.75 -20.91 -7.32
N GLY A 63 5.91 -19.79 -6.63
CA GLY A 63 5.58 -19.63 -5.22
C GLY A 63 4.57 -18.49 -5.01
N LYS A 64 3.98 -18.43 -3.82
CA LYS A 64 3.18 -17.27 -3.39
C LYS A 64 3.83 -16.65 -2.17
N ILE A 65 3.88 -15.33 -2.15
CA ILE A 65 4.29 -14.51 -1.01
C ILE A 65 3.14 -13.59 -0.64
N LEU A 66 2.97 -13.35 0.65
CA LEU A 66 2.14 -12.27 1.17
C LEU A 66 3.01 -11.05 1.35
N VAL A 67 2.60 -9.94 0.75
CA VAL A 67 3.22 -8.64 0.98
C VAL A 67 2.29 -7.83 1.85
N PHE A 68 2.82 -7.32 2.95
CA PHE A 68 2.13 -6.52 3.95
C PHE A 68 2.75 -5.14 3.99
N GLY A 69 1.93 -4.09 3.85
CA GLY A 69 2.35 -2.70 3.96
C GLY A 69 1.56 -1.99 5.05
N ASP A 70 2.25 -1.61 6.11
CA ASP A 70 1.76 -0.70 7.14
C ASP A 70 2.33 0.70 6.85
N PHE A 71 1.50 1.55 6.27
CA PHE A 71 1.93 2.87 5.79
C PHE A 71 1.94 3.90 6.91
N LYS A 72 1.26 3.65 8.04
CA LYS A 72 1.34 4.52 9.22
C LYS A 72 2.63 4.30 9.99
N ASN A 73 3.12 3.06 10.02
CA ASN A 73 4.36 2.68 10.69
C ASN A 73 5.57 2.52 9.75
N PHE A 74 5.42 2.90 8.47
CA PHE A 74 6.46 2.81 7.44
C PHE A 74 7.16 1.44 7.39
N ALA A 75 6.36 0.36 7.45
CA ALA A 75 6.85 -1.01 7.50
C ALA A 75 6.32 -1.88 6.35
N VAL A 76 7.22 -2.51 5.60
CA VAL A 76 6.91 -3.63 4.69
C VAL A 76 7.37 -4.91 5.35
N ARG A 77 6.51 -5.93 5.30
CA ARG A 77 6.80 -7.27 5.80
C ARG A 77 6.33 -8.30 4.78
N TYR A 78 7.00 -9.44 4.77
CA TYR A 78 6.68 -10.53 3.87
C TYR A 78 6.32 -11.79 4.64
N GLY A 79 5.31 -12.50 4.17
CA GLY A 79 4.90 -13.79 4.74
C GLY A 79 4.87 -14.87 3.67
N ILE A 80 5.26 -16.09 4.05
CA ILE A 80 5.10 -17.26 3.19
C ILE A 80 3.85 -18.01 3.66
N PRO A 81 2.81 -18.10 2.81
CA PRO A 81 1.64 -18.92 3.10
C PRO A 81 2.05 -20.40 3.24
N THR A 82 1.59 -21.03 4.31
CA THR A 82 1.86 -22.44 4.59
C THR A 82 0.63 -23.31 4.37
N LYS A 83 -0.58 -22.75 4.50
CA LYS A 83 -1.83 -23.49 4.32
C LYS A 83 -2.99 -22.54 4.00
N TYR A 84 -3.92 -23.03 3.18
CA TYR A 84 -5.20 -22.37 2.91
C TYR A 84 -6.36 -23.25 3.37
N LYS A 85 -7.45 -22.62 3.82
CA LYS A 85 -8.74 -23.28 4.06
C LYS A 85 -9.88 -22.38 3.61
N LEU A 86 -10.92 -22.96 3.03
CA LEU A 86 -12.19 -22.28 2.80
C LEU A 86 -13.19 -22.68 3.89
N SER A 87 -14.04 -21.76 4.32
CA SER A 87 -15.21 -22.10 5.13
C SER A 87 -16.18 -22.97 4.34
N LYS A 88 -17.10 -23.70 4.99
CA LYS A 88 -18.13 -24.52 4.33
C LYS A 88 -18.92 -23.75 3.26
N SER A 89 -19.26 -22.49 3.52
CA SER A 89 -19.95 -21.60 2.57
C SER A 89 -19.06 -20.97 1.50
N HIS A 90 -17.76 -21.25 1.53
CA HIS A 90 -16.73 -20.65 0.67
C HIS A 90 -16.66 -19.11 0.75
N ARG A 91 -17.30 -18.47 1.74
CA ARG A 91 -17.29 -17.01 1.93
C ARG A 91 -16.08 -16.51 2.72
N THR A 92 -15.35 -17.39 3.40
CA THR A 92 -14.14 -17.03 4.15
C THR A 92 -12.94 -17.82 3.64
N LEU A 93 -11.89 -17.10 3.24
CA LEU A 93 -10.57 -17.65 2.97
C LEU A 93 -9.70 -17.49 4.22
N THR A 94 -9.31 -18.60 4.81
CA THR A 94 -8.30 -18.66 5.88
C THR A 94 -6.94 -18.93 5.27
N THR A 95 -5.96 -18.11 5.63
CA THR A 95 -4.56 -18.30 5.25
C THR A 95 -3.69 -18.38 6.48
N TYR A 96 -2.94 -19.47 6.59
CA TYR A 96 -1.86 -19.62 7.56
C TYR A 96 -0.56 -19.20 6.88
N TYR A 97 0.29 -18.47 7.60
CA TYR A 97 1.54 -17.97 7.05
C TYR A 97 2.60 -17.82 8.15
N ARG A 98 3.86 -17.79 7.72
CA ARG A 98 5.02 -17.48 8.58
C ARG A 98 5.72 -16.26 8.01
N LEU A 99 6.20 -15.39 8.89
CA LEU A 99 6.90 -14.17 8.45
C LEU A 99 8.32 -14.50 8.02
N MET A 100 8.81 -13.76 7.04
CA MET A 100 10.23 -13.73 6.67
C MET A 100 10.94 -12.72 7.56
N ASN A 101 12.07 -13.14 8.15
CA ASN A 101 12.96 -12.30 8.93
C ASN A 101 14.42 -12.64 8.55
N ASN A 102 15.20 -11.65 8.10
CA ASN A 102 16.59 -11.83 7.68
C ASN A 102 16.80 -13.07 6.78
N ASN A 103 15.99 -13.19 5.72
CA ASN A 103 15.98 -14.31 4.77
C ASN A 103 15.64 -15.70 5.34
N LYS A 104 15.21 -15.78 6.61
CA LYS A 104 14.74 -17.01 7.26
C LYS A 104 13.26 -16.93 7.56
N LEU A 105 12.60 -18.09 7.58
CA LEU A 105 11.21 -18.20 8.03
C LEU A 105 11.15 -18.25 9.55
N ASP A 106 10.32 -17.39 10.13
CA ASP A 106 9.97 -17.46 11.55
C ASP A 106 9.22 -18.77 11.85
N LYS A 107 9.41 -19.30 13.06
CA LYS A 107 8.70 -20.47 13.58
C LYS A 107 7.22 -20.16 13.86
N THR A 108 6.92 -18.89 14.20
CA THR A 108 5.56 -18.47 14.56
C THR A 108 4.63 -18.54 13.35
N THR A 109 3.56 -19.31 13.48
CA THR A 109 2.53 -19.41 12.44
C THR A 109 1.38 -18.47 12.76
N TYR A 110 1.14 -17.52 11.87
CA TYR A 110 0.04 -16.58 11.92
C TYR A 110 -1.14 -17.12 11.12
N ARG A 111 -2.35 -16.67 11.47
CA ARG A 111 -3.59 -17.00 10.76
C ARG A 111 -4.34 -15.70 10.46
N MET A 112 -4.74 -15.53 9.21
CA MET A 112 -5.67 -14.48 8.81
C MET A 112 -6.92 -15.05 8.16
N ASP A 113 -8.05 -14.37 8.38
CA ASP A 113 -9.32 -14.72 7.78
C ASP A 113 -9.81 -13.54 6.93
N VAL A 114 -10.07 -13.80 5.64
CA VAL A 114 -10.63 -12.83 4.70
C VAL A 114 -12.04 -13.27 4.35
N TYR A 115 -13.03 -12.46 4.71
CA TYR A 115 -14.43 -12.71 4.40
C TYR A 115 -14.85 -11.91 3.16
N LYS A 116 -15.56 -12.55 2.22
CA LYS A 116 -16.00 -11.94 0.96
C LYS A 116 -17.45 -11.44 1.07
N TYR A 117 -17.64 -10.16 0.81
CA TYR A 117 -18.96 -9.57 0.57
C TYR A 117 -19.31 -9.59 -0.91
N SER A 118 -18.35 -9.21 -1.76
CA SER A 118 -18.48 -9.20 -3.22
C SER A 118 -17.11 -9.33 -3.88
N ASN A 119 -17.03 -9.27 -5.22
CA ASN A 119 -15.77 -9.36 -5.96
C ASN A 119 -14.72 -8.32 -5.54
N SER A 120 -15.15 -7.13 -5.12
CA SER A 120 -14.26 -6.02 -4.75
C SER A 120 -14.34 -5.62 -3.27
N LYS A 121 -15.25 -6.20 -2.48
CA LYS A 121 -15.50 -5.82 -1.09
C LYS A 121 -15.33 -7.02 -0.16
N TYR A 122 -14.50 -6.82 0.86
CA TYR A 122 -14.11 -7.85 1.81
C TYR A 122 -14.13 -7.31 3.24
N ARG A 123 -14.04 -8.21 4.21
CA ARG A 123 -13.74 -7.92 5.61
C ARG A 123 -12.50 -8.67 6.03
N VAL A 124 -11.62 -7.98 6.74
CA VAL A 124 -10.40 -8.54 7.35
C VAL A 124 -10.30 -7.97 8.74
N LYS A 125 -9.80 -8.75 9.71
CA LYS A 125 -9.41 -8.20 11.01
C LYS A 125 -7.93 -7.92 11.04
N LEU A 126 -7.52 -6.83 11.68
CA LEU A 126 -6.12 -6.51 11.92
C LEU A 126 -5.84 -6.59 13.42
N ASN A 127 -4.69 -7.15 13.78
CA ASN A 127 -4.24 -7.29 15.16
C ASN A 127 -2.77 -6.87 15.29
N HIS A 128 -2.45 -6.14 16.35
CA HIS A 128 -1.06 -5.83 16.70
C HIS A 128 -0.42 -7.04 17.39
N TYR A 129 0.63 -7.56 16.78
CA TYR A 129 1.54 -8.54 17.36
C TYR A 129 2.87 -7.86 17.68
N LYS A 130 3.75 -8.53 18.42
CA LYS A 130 5.12 -8.04 18.65
C LYS A 130 5.87 -7.75 17.33
N ALA A 131 5.59 -8.51 16.29
CA ALA A 131 6.20 -8.35 14.96
C ALA A 131 5.59 -7.20 14.12
N GLY A 132 4.49 -6.59 14.57
CA GLY A 132 3.76 -5.53 13.86
C GLY A 132 2.27 -5.77 13.71
N LEU A 133 1.60 -4.89 12.96
CA LEU A 133 0.19 -5.00 12.62
C LEU A 133 0.00 -5.98 11.46
N PHE A 134 -0.85 -7.00 11.63
CA PHE A 134 -1.11 -7.97 10.57
C PHE A 134 -2.59 -8.38 10.47
N PRO A 135 -3.04 -8.82 9.28
CA PRO A 135 -4.26 -9.58 9.13
C PRO A 135 -4.31 -10.77 10.08
N SER A 136 -5.43 -10.90 10.77
CA SER A 136 -5.66 -11.89 11.81
C SER A 136 -7.11 -12.40 11.80
N TYR A 137 -7.37 -13.46 12.56
CA TYR A 137 -8.73 -13.90 12.94
C TYR A 137 -9.23 -13.18 14.21
N LYS A 138 -8.33 -12.51 14.94
CA LYS A 138 -8.60 -11.68 16.12
C LYS A 138 -8.39 -10.19 15.81
N GLY A 139 -8.70 -9.32 16.76
CA GLY A 139 -8.54 -7.87 16.63
C GLY A 139 -9.70 -7.17 15.94
N SER A 140 -9.44 -5.94 15.50
CA SER A 140 -10.46 -5.02 14.98
C SER A 140 -10.82 -5.35 13.54
N SER A 141 -12.12 -5.33 13.24
CA SER A 141 -12.65 -5.63 11.91
C SER A 141 -12.66 -4.41 11.00
N TYR A 142 -12.18 -4.56 9.77
CA TYR A 142 -12.15 -3.50 8.77
C TYR A 142 -12.86 -3.92 7.48
N LYS A 143 -13.52 -2.95 6.84
CA LYS A 143 -13.95 -3.07 5.43
C LYS A 143 -12.73 -2.89 4.54
N VAL A 144 -12.61 -3.77 3.55
CA VAL A 144 -11.48 -3.84 2.65
C VAL A 144 -11.97 -3.74 1.22
N SER A 145 -11.30 -2.91 0.42
CA SER A 145 -11.55 -2.84 -1.03
C SER A 145 -10.40 -3.51 -1.77
N LEU A 146 -10.73 -4.41 -2.69
CA LEU A 146 -9.75 -5.04 -3.58
C LEU A 146 -9.54 -4.15 -4.81
N THR A 147 -8.29 -3.78 -5.09
CA THR A 147 -7.93 -2.99 -6.27
C THR A 147 -6.86 -3.67 -7.10
N LYS A 148 -6.91 -3.50 -8.42
CA LYS A 148 -5.85 -3.97 -9.31
C LYS A 148 -4.60 -3.10 -9.17
N SER A 149 -4.78 -1.79 -9.16
CA SER A 149 -3.69 -0.83 -8.98
C SER A 149 -3.17 -0.82 -7.55
N SER A 150 -1.85 -0.70 -7.41
CA SER A 150 -1.19 -0.62 -6.12
C SER A 150 -1.61 0.65 -5.37
N PRO A 151 -2.03 0.54 -4.09
CA PRO A 151 -2.31 1.70 -3.26
C PRO A 151 -1.03 2.36 -2.72
N ALA A 152 0.14 1.76 -2.94
CA ALA A 152 1.34 2.08 -2.17
C ALA A 152 1.72 3.55 -2.23
N GLN A 153 1.78 4.13 -3.44
CA GLN A 153 2.10 5.55 -3.59
C GLN A 153 1.07 6.43 -2.85
N SER A 154 -0.22 6.19 -3.08
CA SER A 154 -1.27 6.98 -2.44
C SER A 154 -1.21 6.88 -0.91
N PHE A 155 -1.00 5.69 -0.37
CA PHE A 155 -0.94 5.50 1.07
C PHE A 155 0.35 6.03 1.68
N ALA A 156 1.48 5.91 0.98
CA ALA A 156 2.74 6.45 1.46
C ALA A 156 2.70 8.00 1.49
N THR A 157 2.15 8.64 0.45
CA THR A 157 1.93 10.10 0.45
C THR A 157 0.98 10.54 1.55
N THR A 158 -0.12 9.82 1.78
CA THR A 158 -1.11 10.22 2.79
C THR A 158 -0.68 9.93 4.23
N TYR A 159 -0.03 8.79 4.49
CA TYR A 159 0.23 8.32 5.85
C TYR A 159 1.71 8.37 6.24
N SER A 160 2.63 7.98 5.34
CA SER A 160 4.05 7.86 5.67
C SER A 160 4.79 9.19 5.55
N LYS A 161 4.63 9.89 4.43
CA LYS A 161 5.38 11.10 4.09
C LYS A 161 5.23 12.20 5.16
N PRO A 162 4.01 12.53 5.66
CA PRO A 162 3.87 13.57 6.68
C PRO A 162 4.54 13.19 8.01
N ALA A 163 4.40 11.92 8.43
CA ALA A 163 5.00 11.43 9.67
C ALA A 163 6.54 11.45 9.60
N LEU A 164 7.10 10.95 8.50
CA LEU A 164 8.54 10.94 8.26
C LEU A 164 9.11 12.35 8.11
N LEU A 165 8.43 13.23 7.37
CA LEU A 165 8.89 14.61 7.20
C LEU A 165 8.98 15.32 8.56
N LYS A 166 7.98 15.14 9.42
CA LYS A 166 8.00 15.68 10.78
C LYS A 166 9.19 15.14 11.59
N GLN A 167 9.42 13.84 11.56
CA GLN A 167 10.51 13.20 12.31
C GLN A 167 11.90 13.60 11.81
N VAL A 168 12.13 13.55 10.49
CA VAL A 168 13.43 13.87 9.87
C VAL A 168 13.74 15.35 10.04
N THR A 169 12.77 16.23 9.83
CA THR A 169 12.96 17.68 10.05
C THR A 169 13.37 17.96 11.49
N ALA A 170 12.65 17.38 12.47
CA ALA A 170 12.99 17.54 13.88
C ALA A 170 14.39 17.02 14.21
N SER A 171 14.77 15.86 13.67
CA SER A 171 16.11 15.29 13.87
C SER A 171 17.21 16.17 13.29
N TYR A 172 17.02 16.73 12.10
CA TYR A 172 18.00 17.64 11.49
C TYR A 172 18.10 18.97 12.25
N MET A 173 16.96 19.54 12.68
CA MET A 173 16.96 20.73 13.53
C MET A 173 17.71 20.49 14.85
N GLN A 174 17.45 19.36 15.52
CA GLN A 174 18.16 18.99 16.76
C GLN A 174 19.67 18.80 16.53
N GLN A 175 20.07 18.18 15.43
CA GLN A 175 21.47 17.97 15.10
C GLN A 175 22.19 19.31 14.87
N ILE A 176 21.59 20.23 14.11
CA ILE A 176 22.19 21.54 13.82
C ILE A 176 22.23 22.41 15.09
N GLN A 177 21.15 22.42 15.89
CA GLN A 177 21.14 23.11 17.19
C GLN A 177 22.27 22.62 18.09
N SER A 178 22.43 21.30 18.23
CA SER A 178 23.51 20.74 19.05
C SER A 178 24.90 21.12 18.52
N GLN A 179 25.08 21.26 17.20
CA GLN A 179 26.37 21.70 16.63
C GLN A 179 26.61 23.19 16.87
N PHE A 180 25.55 24.01 16.81
CA PHE A 180 25.62 25.45 17.07
C PHE A 180 25.95 25.74 18.53
N ASP A 181 25.26 25.09 19.47
CA ASP A 181 25.47 25.25 20.92
C ASP A 181 26.89 24.83 21.34
N GLN A 182 27.49 23.86 20.62
CA GLN A 182 28.86 23.41 20.84
C GLN A 182 29.91 24.27 20.12
N GLY A 183 29.51 25.34 19.42
CA GLY A 183 30.40 26.18 18.62
C GLY A 183 31.02 25.48 17.41
N LYS A 184 30.53 24.29 17.03
CA LYS A 184 31.03 23.50 15.89
C LYS A 184 30.55 24.04 14.54
N THR A 185 29.50 24.85 14.54
CA THR A 185 29.01 25.58 13.38
C THR A 185 28.62 27.00 13.77
N LYS A 186 28.71 27.92 12.81
CA LYS A 186 28.20 29.30 12.93
C LYS A 186 26.80 29.45 12.33
N ILE A 187 26.23 28.37 11.81
CA ILE A 187 24.89 28.36 11.21
C ILE A 187 23.87 28.44 12.33
N ASP A 188 23.15 29.56 12.43
CA ASP A 188 22.10 29.76 13.42
C ASP A 188 20.83 28.97 13.05
N PRO A 189 20.41 27.98 13.84
CA PRO A 189 19.21 27.19 13.58
C PRO A 189 17.89 27.97 13.73
N SER A 190 17.93 29.16 14.34
CA SER A 190 16.77 30.05 14.46
C SER A 190 16.50 30.87 13.19
N ASP A 191 17.50 30.97 12.30
CA ASP A 191 17.38 31.68 11.02
C ASP A 191 16.35 31.00 10.10
N ALA A 192 15.44 31.81 9.54
CA ALA A 192 14.35 31.32 8.71
C ALA A 192 14.84 30.62 7.42
N SER A 193 15.94 31.10 6.83
CA SER A 193 16.56 30.50 5.64
C SER A 193 17.18 29.14 5.98
N VAL A 194 17.83 29.02 7.15
CA VAL A 194 18.39 27.75 7.64
C VAL A 194 17.26 26.75 7.90
N GLN A 195 16.18 27.17 8.56
CA GLN A 195 15.01 26.32 8.77
C GLN A 195 14.39 25.84 7.46
N GLN A 196 14.34 26.69 6.44
CA GLN A 196 13.82 26.30 5.13
C GLN A 196 14.75 25.28 4.44
N GLN A 197 16.07 25.49 4.47
CA GLN A 197 17.04 24.53 3.93
C GLN A 197 16.94 23.16 4.61
N ILE A 198 16.73 23.13 5.93
CA ILE A 198 16.50 21.89 6.68
C ILE A 198 15.24 21.18 6.19
N LYS A 199 14.13 21.92 6.03
CA LYS A 199 12.86 21.37 5.52
C LYS A 199 13.01 20.82 4.10
N ASP A 200 13.69 21.54 3.22
CA ASP A 200 13.89 21.12 1.83
C ASP A 200 14.77 19.87 1.74
N LYS A 201 15.85 19.82 2.53
CA LYS A 201 16.71 18.64 2.64
C LYS A 201 15.94 17.43 3.20
N ALA A 202 15.19 17.63 4.27
CA ALA A 202 14.34 16.60 4.86
C ALA A 202 13.29 16.09 3.85
N ALA A 203 12.65 16.98 3.11
CA ALA A 203 11.69 16.61 2.07
C ALA A 203 12.33 15.74 0.98
N GLY A 204 13.50 16.12 0.48
CA GLY A 204 14.22 15.35 -0.53
C GLY A 204 14.63 13.95 -0.05
N ASP A 205 15.08 13.82 1.19
CA ASP A 205 15.44 12.52 1.78
C ASP A 205 14.22 11.64 2.04
N VAL A 206 13.13 12.24 2.54
CA VAL A 206 11.86 11.54 2.78
C VAL A 206 11.26 11.05 1.47
N ASP A 207 11.35 11.82 0.39
CA ASP A 207 10.86 11.38 -0.93
C ASP A 207 11.62 10.15 -1.44
N LYS A 208 12.94 10.11 -1.27
CA LYS A 208 13.74 8.91 -1.59
C LYS A 208 13.35 7.72 -0.72
N ALA A 209 13.18 7.93 0.58
CA ALA A 209 12.77 6.87 1.50
C ALA A 209 11.38 6.31 1.14
N VAL A 210 10.41 7.19 0.88
CA VAL A 210 9.06 6.83 0.45
C VAL A 210 9.09 6.06 -0.86
N GLN A 211 9.91 6.48 -1.83
CA GLN A 211 10.05 5.76 -3.09
C GLN A 211 10.61 4.34 -2.87
N GLY A 212 11.65 4.19 -2.03
CA GLY A 212 12.20 2.88 -1.66
C GLY A 212 11.15 1.98 -0.99
N PHE A 213 10.35 2.54 -0.10
CA PHE A 213 9.26 1.84 0.57
C PHE A 213 8.14 1.39 -0.37
N VAL A 214 7.73 2.26 -1.29
CA VAL A 214 6.74 1.95 -2.33
C VAL A 214 7.27 0.85 -3.26
N THR A 215 8.54 0.93 -3.65
CA THR A 215 9.21 -0.13 -4.42
C THR A 215 9.22 -1.44 -3.66
N ALA A 216 9.59 -1.46 -2.38
CA ALA A 216 9.62 -2.67 -1.56
C ALA A 216 8.24 -3.36 -1.48
N TYR A 217 7.16 -2.60 -1.32
CA TYR A 217 5.79 -3.16 -1.34
C TYR A 217 5.40 -3.72 -2.72
N ASN A 218 5.94 -3.16 -3.81
CA ASN A 218 5.63 -3.56 -5.18
C ASN A 218 6.62 -4.57 -5.79
N ALA A 219 7.73 -4.89 -5.11
CA ALA A 219 8.89 -5.59 -5.67
C ALA A 219 8.64 -7.03 -6.13
N TYR A 220 7.54 -7.64 -5.70
CA TYR A 220 7.18 -9.01 -6.04
C TYR A 220 6.07 -9.06 -7.08
#